data_AF-A0AAW2U1G3-F1
#
_entry.id   AF-A0AAW2U1G3-F1
#
_cell.length_a   1.000
_cell.length_b   1.000
_cell.length_c   1.000
_cell.angle_alpha   90.00
_cell.angle_beta   90.00
_cell.angle_gamma   90.00
#
_symmetry.space_group_name_H-M   'P 1'
#
loop_
_entity.id
_entity.type
_entity.pdbx_description
1 polymer ?
#
loop_
_entity_poly.entity_id
_entity_poly.type
_entity_poly.pdbx_seq_one_letter_code
_entity_poly.pdbx_strand_id
1 'polypeptide(L)'
;MEEESRKWVVLVAATWIQAFAATNMDFPAYSTGLKSALGISQAQLNYISVASDMGKALGWCSGVCLLYFPAWAVLFVAAVMGLVGYGLQWLLLHHILTLPYFLVLMLSLLAGCSICWFNTVCYVICIKYFPANKSLALSLSTSFSGVSGAMYNLIANSINPNDHKLFLLLNAVVPLITSAAALLLMIRYSPPDAPLLDGTHRHDSANFLLLTAVAISTGMYLLVLNSVSSDVAAARLVLTGAIVLLVLPLVTPRMVPGVVNISYQQEDSSFILIDKDHRDLLEMQMQSPDGFLDRDLNKEDFDNNQLFKDERLVLLGEEHSTKLLVARLDFWLYYVAYMCGGTIALVYSNNLGQISESLGYQSDVRSLVSLYSACSFFGRLLSTVPDFLPDKMYYARTGWLALALVPTQVAFLLLVSSESYAALTTATALVGLSSGFVFSAAVSITAELFGPNSAGVNHNILITNIPLGSLVYSLLAALIYEANIGNSDKVVSQDGSKIYQSAGEKHCKNTSFAAL
;
A
#
# COMPACT_ATOMS: atom_id res chain seq x y z
N MET A 1 27.86 -0.08 16.03
CA MET A 1 27.96 0.77 14.81
C MET A 1 27.65 0.01 13.53
N GLU A 2 28.32 -1.11 13.22
CA GLU A 2 28.11 -1.81 11.93
C GLU A 2 26.73 -2.49 11.84
N GLU A 3 26.23 -3.08 12.93
CA GLU A 3 24.86 -3.65 13.01
C GLU A 3 23.75 -2.60 13.01
N GLU A 4 23.94 -1.45 13.66
CA GLU A 4 22.96 -0.35 13.59
C GLU A 4 22.90 0.27 12.20
N SER A 5 24.03 0.39 11.50
CA SER A 5 24.04 0.87 10.11
C SER A 5 23.31 -0.10 9.15
N ARG A 6 23.25 -1.40 9.48
CA ARG A 6 22.62 -2.43 8.65
C ARG A 6 21.11 -2.26 8.55
N LYS A 7 20.40 -2.10 9.69
CA LYS A 7 18.93 -1.97 9.70
C LYS A 7 18.45 -0.77 8.86
N TRP A 8 19.18 0.35 8.92
CA TRP A 8 18.86 1.54 8.13
C TRP A 8 19.10 1.34 6.63
N VAL A 9 20.21 0.72 6.23
CA VAL A 9 20.46 0.42 4.81
C VAL A 9 19.39 -0.49 4.23
N VAL A 10 18.93 -1.47 5.02
CA VAL A 10 17.84 -2.37 4.61
C VAL A 10 16.50 -1.62 4.47
N LEU A 11 16.21 -0.67 5.37
CA LEU A 11 15.04 0.22 5.24
C LEU A 11 15.13 1.06 3.95
N VAL A 12 16.30 1.62 3.63
CA VAL A 12 16.50 2.38 2.39
C VAL A 12 16.32 1.48 1.16
N ALA A 13 16.83 0.25 1.18
CA ALA A 13 16.63 -0.71 0.11
C ALA A 13 15.13 -1.04 -0.09
N ALA A 14 14.38 -1.22 1.01
CA ALA A 14 12.93 -1.42 0.94
C ALA A 14 12.22 -0.18 0.37
N THR A 15 12.63 1.02 0.76
CA THR A 15 12.15 2.29 0.19
C THR A 15 12.40 2.39 -1.32
N TRP A 16 13.56 1.94 -1.81
CA TRP A 16 13.84 1.93 -3.25
C TRP A 16 12.95 0.96 -4.00
N ILE A 17 12.72 -0.24 -3.46
CA ILE A 17 11.77 -1.19 -4.05
C ILE A 17 10.38 -0.55 -4.10
N GLN A 18 9.91 0.02 -3.00
CA GLN A 18 8.60 0.67 -2.94
C GLN A 18 8.46 1.86 -3.90
N ALA A 19 9.52 2.65 -4.10
CA ALA A 19 9.52 3.77 -5.04
C ALA A 19 9.30 3.34 -6.50
N PHE A 20 9.62 2.09 -6.86
CA PHE A 20 9.61 1.64 -8.25
C PHE A 20 8.71 0.42 -8.52
N ALA A 21 8.27 -0.31 -7.50
CA ALA A 21 7.46 -1.52 -7.66
C ALA A 21 5.93 -1.26 -7.67
N ALA A 22 5.48 -0.03 -7.40
CA ALA A 22 4.05 0.33 -7.42
C ALA A 22 3.53 0.66 -8.83
N THR A 23 3.76 -0.26 -9.76
CA THR A 23 3.50 -0.10 -11.20
C THR A 23 2.02 0.01 -11.58
N ASN A 24 1.10 -0.30 -10.66
CA ASN A 24 -0.34 -0.11 -10.84
C ASN A 24 -0.72 1.38 -10.95
N MET A 25 0.08 2.28 -10.39
CA MET A 25 -0.14 3.73 -10.48
C MET A 25 0.02 4.26 -11.92
N ASP A 26 0.75 3.52 -12.77
CA ASP A 26 1.04 3.91 -14.15
C ASP A 26 0.02 3.40 -15.17
N PHE A 27 -0.97 2.59 -14.75
CA PHE A 27 -2.00 2.06 -15.65
C PHE A 27 -2.68 3.15 -16.52
N PRO A 28 -3.08 4.31 -15.97
CA PRO A 28 -3.66 5.38 -16.78
C PRO A 28 -2.75 5.88 -17.91
N ALA A 29 -1.42 5.83 -17.75
CA ALA A 29 -0.46 6.35 -18.72
C ALA A 29 -0.38 5.51 -20.01
N TYR A 30 -0.57 4.19 -19.92
CA TYR A 30 -0.46 3.27 -21.07
C TYR A 30 -1.77 2.62 -21.50
N SER A 31 -2.83 2.69 -20.67
CA SER A 31 -4.10 1.99 -20.90
C SER A 31 -4.75 2.30 -22.25
N THR A 32 -4.70 3.55 -22.72
CA THR A 32 -5.20 3.96 -24.05
C THR A 32 -4.43 3.32 -25.20
N GLY A 33 -3.11 3.20 -25.07
CA GLY A 33 -2.25 2.49 -26.03
C GLY A 33 -2.56 1.00 -26.07
N LEU A 34 -2.79 0.39 -24.90
CA LEU A 34 -3.16 -1.02 -24.81
C LEU A 34 -4.54 -1.30 -25.41
N LYS A 35 -5.52 -0.42 -25.15
CA LYS A 35 -6.88 -0.49 -25.70
C LYS A 35 -6.88 -0.47 -27.23
N SER A 36 -6.15 0.48 -27.81
CA SER A 36 -6.05 0.64 -29.27
C SER A 36 -5.30 -0.53 -29.91
N ALA A 37 -4.20 -1.00 -29.32
CA ALA A 37 -3.43 -2.14 -29.84
C ALA A 37 -4.23 -3.46 -29.85
N LEU A 38 -5.14 -3.65 -28.89
CA LEU A 38 -5.98 -4.85 -28.79
C LEU A 38 -7.35 -4.72 -29.48
N GLY A 39 -7.76 -3.51 -29.87
CA GLY A 39 -9.09 -3.25 -30.44
C GLY A 39 -10.25 -3.56 -29.49
N ILE A 40 -10.05 -3.35 -28.18
CA ILE A 40 -11.01 -3.75 -27.12
C ILE A 40 -11.91 -2.60 -26.67
N SER A 41 -13.05 -2.95 -26.07
CA SER A 41 -13.97 -2.00 -25.46
C SER A 41 -13.43 -1.41 -24.15
N GLN A 42 -14.06 -0.33 -23.67
CA GLN A 42 -13.72 0.24 -22.36
C GLN A 42 -13.97 -0.75 -21.21
N ALA A 43 -15.04 -1.54 -21.29
CA ALA A 43 -15.34 -2.56 -20.29
C ALA A 43 -14.24 -3.65 -20.24
N GLN A 44 -13.75 -4.07 -21.41
CA GLN A 44 -12.64 -5.01 -21.50
C GLN A 44 -11.33 -4.43 -20.94
N LEU A 45 -11.05 -3.15 -21.18
CA LEU A 45 -9.90 -2.48 -20.55
C LEU A 45 -10.04 -2.42 -19.02
N ASN A 46 -11.24 -2.17 -18.50
CA ASN A 46 -11.49 -2.19 -17.06
C ASN A 46 -11.26 -3.60 -16.48
N TYR A 47 -11.63 -4.67 -17.18
CA TYR A 47 -11.33 -6.04 -16.75
C TYR A 47 -9.82 -6.35 -16.72
N ILE A 48 -9.00 -5.71 -17.57
CA ILE A 48 -7.53 -5.80 -17.48
C ILE A 48 -7.03 -5.18 -16.17
N SER A 49 -7.56 -4.01 -15.79
CA SER A 49 -7.25 -3.39 -14.49
C SER A 49 -7.69 -4.29 -13.33
N VAL A 50 -8.91 -4.83 -13.38
CA VAL A 50 -9.44 -5.74 -12.35
C VAL A 50 -8.63 -7.03 -12.28
N ALA A 51 -8.12 -7.56 -13.41
CA ALA A 51 -7.26 -8.74 -13.42
C ALA A 51 -5.94 -8.48 -12.68
N SER A 52 -5.36 -7.29 -12.84
CA SER A 52 -4.20 -6.87 -12.04
C SER A 52 -4.54 -6.82 -10.55
N ASP A 53 -5.68 -6.27 -10.15
CA ASP A 53 -6.09 -6.32 -8.74
C ASP A 53 -6.34 -7.75 -8.24
N MET A 54 -6.86 -8.63 -9.10
CA MET A 54 -7.01 -10.07 -8.82
C MET A 54 -5.70 -10.78 -8.54
N GLY A 55 -4.59 -10.32 -9.14
CA GLY A 55 -3.25 -10.82 -8.83
C GLY A 55 -2.90 -10.74 -7.35
N LYS A 56 -3.42 -9.73 -6.64
CA LYS A 56 -3.21 -9.54 -5.20
C LYS A 56 -3.88 -10.64 -4.36
N ALA A 57 -4.93 -11.29 -4.87
CA ALA A 57 -5.58 -12.41 -4.18
C ALA A 57 -4.62 -13.60 -3.95
N LEU A 58 -3.63 -13.75 -4.83
CA LEU A 58 -2.59 -14.78 -4.72
C LEU A 58 -1.41 -14.33 -3.85
N GLY A 59 -1.43 -13.12 -3.27
CA GLY A 59 -0.31 -12.56 -2.52
C GLY A 59 0.12 -13.39 -1.30
N TRP A 60 -0.80 -14.14 -0.68
CA TRP A 60 -0.53 -14.90 0.55
C TRP A 60 0.58 -15.94 0.36
N CYS A 61 0.76 -16.45 -0.86
CA CYS A 61 1.84 -17.39 -1.14
C CYS A 61 3.22 -16.75 -0.98
N SER A 62 3.37 -15.44 -1.20
CA SER A 62 4.64 -14.73 -0.96
C SER A 62 5.00 -14.69 0.53
N GLY A 63 4.00 -14.49 1.40
CA GLY A 63 4.17 -14.57 2.84
C GLY A 63 4.61 -15.97 3.28
N VAL A 64 4.00 -17.02 2.70
CA VAL A 64 4.41 -18.41 2.96
C VAL A 64 5.82 -18.67 2.45
N CYS A 65 6.16 -18.22 1.24
CA CYS A 65 7.51 -18.35 0.70
C CYS A 65 8.56 -17.71 1.61
N LEU A 66 8.27 -16.57 2.23
CA LEU A 66 9.18 -15.90 3.17
C LEU A 66 9.39 -16.65 4.50
N LEU A 67 8.55 -17.64 4.82
CA LEU A 67 8.77 -18.54 5.97
C LEU A 67 9.82 -19.61 5.68
N TYR A 68 9.98 -20.00 4.41
CA TYR A 68 10.85 -21.11 4.00
C TYR A 68 12.08 -20.68 3.19
N PHE A 69 12.00 -19.54 2.51
CA PHE A 69 13.03 -19.03 1.61
C PHE A 69 13.52 -17.66 2.06
N PRO A 70 14.80 -17.34 1.79
CA PRO A 70 15.33 -16.03 2.12
C PRO A 70 14.66 -14.94 1.27
N ALA A 71 14.53 -13.73 1.84
CA ALA A 71 13.84 -12.61 1.21
C ALA A 71 14.38 -12.26 -0.20
N TRP A 72 15.68 -12.46 -0.43
CA TRP A 72 16.31 -12.21 -1.72
C TRP A 72 15.76 -13.12 -2.83
N ALA A 73 15.43 -14.38 -2.50
CA ALA A 73 14.91 -15.34 -3.47
C ALA A 73 13.46 -14.99 -3.83
N VAL A 74 12.65 -14.64 -2.82
CA VAL A 74 11.26 -14.19 -3.03
C VAL A 74 11.21 -12.90 -3.84
N LEU A 75 12.13 -11.96 -3.56
CA LEU A 75 12.26 -10.72 -4.33
C LEU A 75 12.64 -10.97 -5.80
N PHE A 76 13.53 -11.93 -6.06
CA PHE A 76 13.89 -12.32 -7.42
C PHE A 76 12.68 -12.89 -8.18
N VAL A 77 11.89 -13.77 -7.55
CA VAL A 77 10.66 -14.31 -8.15
C VAL A 77 9.67 -13.18 -8.46
N ALA A 78 9.49 -12.23 -7.52
CA ALA A 78 8.64 -11.06 -7.75
C ALA A 78 9.08 -10.27 -8.99
N ALA A 79 10.39 -10.04 -9.16
CA ALA A 79 10.93 -9.31 -10.30
C ALA A 79 10.76 -10.05 -11.63
N VAL A 80 10.94 -11.38 -11.64
CA VAL A 80 10.71 -12.20 -12.84
C VAL A 80 9.23 -12.17 -13.24
N MET A 81 8.31 -12.28 -12.28
CA MET A 81 6.87 -12.19 -12.54
C MET A 81 6.49 -10.83 -13.16
N GLY A 82 7.03 -9.73 -12.63
CA GLY A 82 6.79 -8.38 -13.16
C GLY A 82 7.36 -8.18 -14.55
N LEU A 83 8.60 -8.65 -14.77
CA LEU A 83 9.28 -8.62 -16.08
C LEU A 83 8.45 -9.34 -17.14
N VAL A 84 7.96 -10.56 -16.84
CA VAL A 84 7.15 -11.34 -17.77
C VAL A 84 5.77 -10.69 -17.97
N GLY A 85 5.12 -10.28 -16.88
CA GLY A 85 3.78 -9.69 -16.91
C GLY A 85 3.70 -8.40 -17.74
N TYR A 86 4.63 -7.48 -17.56
CA TYR A 86 4.68 -6.22 -18.32
C TYR A 86 5.45 -6.32 -19.64
N GLY A 87 6.57 -7.06 -19.67
CA GLY A 87 7.43 -7.15 -20.85
C GLY A 87 6.72 -7.80 -22.05
N LEU A 88 5.90 -8.83 -21.83
CA LEU A 88 5.13 -9.46 -22.91
C LEU A 88 4.00 -8.56 -23.42
N GLN A 89 3.36 -7.79 -22.54
CA GLN A 89 2.39 -6.77 -22.96
C GLN A 89 3.06 -5.65 -23.77
N TRP A 90 4.34 -5.35 -23.50
CA TRP A 90 5.07 -4.28 -24.18
C TRP A 90 5.40 -4.72 -25.62
N LEU A 91 5.84 -5.97 -25.80
CA LEU A 91 6.03 -6.57 -27.12
C LEU A 91 4.73 -6.57 -27.95
N LEU A 92 3.59 -6.80 -27.30
CA LEU A 92 2.27 -6.69 -27.94
C LEU A 92 1.97 -5.28 -28.42
N LEU A 93 2.32 -4.28 -27.62
CA LEU A 93 2.08 -2.87 -27.94
C LEU A 93 2.99 -2.34 -29.07
N HIS A 94 4.10 -3.04 -29.34
CA HIS A 94 4.95 -2.85 -30.52
C HIS A 94 4.53 -3.69 -31.74
N HIS A 95 3.43 -4.44 -31.65
CA HIS A 95 2.96 -5.38 -32.68
C HIS A 95 4.00 -6.45 -33.08
N ILE A 96 4.97 -6.73 -32.20
CA ILE A 96 5.96 -7.80 -32.39
C ILE A 96 5.31 -9.16 -32.08
N LEU A 97 4.37 -9.17 -31.15
CA LEU A 97 3.69 -10.36 -30.64
C LEU A 97 2.18 -10.13 -30.66
N THR A 98 1.40 -11.08 -31.20
CA THR A 98 -0.06 -11.07 -31.09
C THR A 98 -0.49 -12.02 -29.99
N LEU A 99 -1.20 -11.52 -28.98
CA LEU A 99 -1.71 -12.35 -27.88
C LEU A 99 -3.24 -12.31 -27.82
N PRO A 100 -3.89 -13.44 -27.50
CA PRO A 100 -5.32 -13.43 -27.23
C PRO A 100 -5.61 -12.62 -25.97
N TYR A 101 -6.78 -11.98 -25.93
CA TYR A 101 -7.22 -11.15 -24.80
C TYR A 101 -7.12 -11.86 -23.44
N PHE A 102 -7.47 -13.16 -23.41
CA PHE A 102 -7.34 -13.97 -22.20
C PHE A 102 -5.91 -14.03 -21.66
N LEU A 103 -4.90 -14.12 -22.54
CA LEU A 103 -3.51 -14.14 -22.10
C LEU A 103 -3.07 -12.78 -21.56
N VAL A 104 -3.56 -11.67 -22.13
CA VAL A 104 -3.32 -10.32 -21.58
C VAL A 104 -3.91 -10.18 -20.18
N LEU A 105 -5.09 -10.76 -19.92
CA LEU A 105 -5.66 -10.83 -18.57
C LEU A 105 -4.76 -11.61 -17.61
N MET A 106 -4.24 -12.77 -18.03
CA MET A 106 -3.33 -13.57 -17.21
C MET A 106 -2.00 -12.86 -16.95
N LEU A 107 -1.46 -12.13 -17.93
CA LEU A 107 -0.26 -11.30 -17.76
C LEU A 107 -0.50 -10.14 -16.79
N SER A 108 -1.69 -9.55 -16.81
CA SER A 108 -2.07 -8.50 -15.89
C SER A 108 -2.24 -9.05 -14.47
N LEU A 109 -2.84 -10.23 -14.31
CA LEU A 109 -2.90 -10.95 -13.04
C LEU A 109 -1.50 -11.26 -12.49
N LEU A 110 -0.59 -11.73 -13.35
CA LEU A 110 0.79 -12.00 -12.99
C LEU A 110 1.53 -10.73 -12.53
N ALA A 111 1.34 -9.62 -13.26
CA ALA A 111 1.90 -8.32 -12.90
C ALA A 111 1.37 -7.82 -11.55
N GLY A 112 0.06 -7.93 -11.32
CA GLY A 112 -0.56 -7.61 -10.03
C GLY A 112 -0.05 -8.47 -8.87
N CYS A 113 0.20 -9.76 -9.13
CA CYS A 113 0.80 -10.66 -8.15
C CYS A 113 2.25 -10.26 -7.81
N SER A 114 3.04 -9.85 -8.81
CA SER A 114 4.40 -9.32 -8.63
C SER A 114 4.46 -8.10 -7.70
N ILE A 115 3.57 -7.12 -7.88
CA ILE A 115 3.45 -5.95 -6.99
C ILE A 115 3.22 -6.40 -5.54
N CYS A 116 2.34 -7.37 -5.35
CA CYS A 116 2.01 -7.90 -4.04
C CYS A 116 3.21 -8.59 -3.36
N TRP A 117 3.98 -9.35 -4.13
CA TRP A 117 5.20 -10.00 -3.64
C TRP A 117 6.28 -8.98 -3.25
N PHE A 118 6.48 -7.93 -4.05
CA PHE A 118 7.40 -6.84 -3.71
C PHE A 118 7.02 -6.18 -2.38
N ASN A 119 5.75 -5.82 -2.23
CA ASN A 119 5.23 -5.24 -0.99
C ASN A 119 5.48 -6.15 0.21
N THR A 120 5.16 -7.44 0.08
CA THR A 120 5.29 -8.40 1.17
C THR A 120 6.74 -8.56 1.64
N VAL A 121 7.69 -8.62 0.71
CA VAL A 121 9.14 -8.65 1.03
C VAL A 121 9.52 -7.42 1.86
N CYS A 122 9.14 -6.22 1.40
CA CYS A 122 9.41 -4.99 2.14
C CYS A 122 8.76 -4.99 3.53
N TYR A 123 7.53 -5.47 3.67
CA TYR A 123 6.82 -5.47 4.95
C TYR A 123 7.48 -6.38 5.97
N VAL A 124 7.74 -7.64 5.58
CA VAL A 124 8.37 -8.63 6.47
C VAL A 124 9.77 -8.17 6.89
N ILE A 125 10.54 -7.59 5.97
CA ILE A 125 11.85 -7.02 6.29
C ILE A 125 11.71 -5.86 7.28
N CYS A 126 10.84 -4.88 7.04
CA CYS A 126 10.66 -3.76 7.97
C CYS A 126 10.24 -4.23 9.37
N ILE A 127 9.33 -5.20 9.45
CA ILE A 127 8.87 -5.77 10.72
C ILE A 127 10.00 -6.50 11.45
N LYS A 128 10.81 -7.29 10.73
CA LYS A 128 11.94 -8.05 11.30
C LYS A 128 13.06 -7.15 11.82
N TYR A 129 13.37 -6.07 11.10
CA TYR A 129 14.48 -5.17 11.47
C TYR A 129 14.10 -4.07 12.46
N PHE A 130 12.80 -3.74 12.59
CA PHE A 130 12.31 -2.70 13.50
C PHE A 130 11.15 -3.22 14.34
N PRO A 131 11.32 -4.19 15.25
CA PRO A 131 10.22 -4.78 16.02
C PRO A 131 9.44 -3.76 16.86
N ALA A 132 10.15 -2.82 17.49
CA ALA A 132 9.56 -1.74 18.31
C ALA A 132 8.96 -0.60 17.47
N ASN A 133 9.64 -0.22 16.37
CA ASN A 133 9.29 0.92 15.53
C ASN A 133 8.75 0.49 14.14
N LYS A 134 8.11 -0.68 14.06
CA LYS A 134 7.68 -1.31 12.80
C LYS A 134 6.73 -0.41 12.02
N SER A 135 5.85 0.31 12.71
CA SER A 135 4.92 1.27 12.13
C SER A 135 5.62 2.42 11.40
N LEU A 136 6.65 3.00 12.01
CA LEU A 136 7.47 4.05 11.42
C LEU A 136 8.20 3.54 10.17
N ALA A 137 8.83 2.36 10.25
CA ALA A 137 9.53 1.74 9.13
C ALA A 137 8.59 1.39 7.97
N LEU A 138 7.44 0.79 8.27
CA LEU A 138 6.42 0.43 7.28
C LEU A 138 5.84 1.68 6.60
N SER A 139 5.52 2.72 7.38
CA SER A 139 4.96 3.95 6.83
C SER A 139 5.95 4.71 5.95
N LEU A 140 7.20 4.83 6.40
CA LEU A 140 8.26 5.45 5.61
C LEU A 140 8.50 4.68 4.30
N SER A 141 8.68 3.35 4.37
CA SER A 141 8.95 2.54 3.18
C SER A 141 7.77 2.55 2.21
N THR A 142 6.55 2.27 2.70
CA THR A 142 5.34 2.25 1.86
C THR A 142 5.02 3.61 1.27
N SER A 143 5.35 4.72 1.94
CA SER A 143 5.08 6.06 1.41
C SER A 143 5.59 6.23 0.00
N PHE A 144 6.78 5.70 -0.30
CA PHE A 144 7.40 5.82 -1.61
C PHE A 144 6.64 5.13 -2.75
N SER A 145 5.75 4.18 -2.44
CA SER A 145 4.82 3.62 -3.43
C SER A 145 3.87 4.69 -4.00
N GLY A 146 3.61 5.77 -3.24
CA GLY A 146 2.79 6.90 -3.66
C GLY A 146 3.50 7.87 -4.62
N VAL A 147 4.84 7.87 -4.68
CA VAL A 147 5.60 8.70 -5.64
C VAL A 147 6.02 7.97 -6.90
N SER A 148 5.76 6.66 -7.00
CA SER A 148 6.14 5.84 -8.16
C SER A 148 5.68 6.46 -9.48
N GLY A 149 4.41 6.87 -9.60
CA GLY A 149 3.91 7.48 -10.85
C GLY A 149 4.66 8.76 -11.25
N ALA A 150 5.08 9.58 -10.28
CA ALA A 150 5.91 10.75 -10.56
C ALA A 150 7.33 10.36 -11.03
N MET A 151 7.92 9.33 -10.40
CA MET A 151 9.23 8.81 -10.82
C MET A 151 9.18 8.23 -12.24
N TYR A 152 8.16 7.44 -12.57
CA TYR A 152 7.97 6.88 -13.91
C TYR A 152 7.75 7.97 -14.96
N ASN A 153 6.98 9.01 -14.64
CA ASN A 153 6.78 10.17 -15.51
C ASN A 153 8.10 10.90 -15.79
N LEU A 154 8.92 11.16 -14.76
CA LEU A 154 10.24 11.78 -14.93
C LEU A 154 11.17 10.92 -15.79
N ILE A 155 11.19 9.60 -15.57
CA ILE A 155 12.02 8.68 -16.39
C ILE A 155 11.53 8.70 -17.85
N ALA A 156 10.23 8.57 -18.09
CA ALA A 156 9.66 8.60 -19.43
C ALA A 156 9.97 9.91 -20.17
N ASN A 157 9.72 11.07 -19.54
CA ASN A 157 10.00 12.38 -20.14
C ASN A 157 11.50 12.63 -20.36
N SER A 158 12.37 12.06 -19.52
CA SER A 158 13.83 12.16 -19.69
C SER A 158 14.38 11.40 -20.90
N ILE A 159 13.62 10.41 -21.40
CA ILE A 159 13.93 9.60 -22.57
C ILE A 159 13.19 10.15 -23.79
N ASN A 160 11.85 10.11 -23.76
CA ASN A 160 11.00 10.63 -24.82
C ASN A 160 9.61 10.99 -24.27
N PRO A 161 9.25 12.29 -24.18
CA PRO A 161 7.96 12.74 -23.63
C PRO A 161 6.74 12.36 -24.49
N ASN A 162 6.96 11.93 -25.74
CA ASN A 162 5.87 11.61 -26.69
C ASN A 162 5.56 10.11 -26.77
N ASP A 163 6.32 9.24 -26.09
CA ASP A 163 6.18 7.79 -26.24
C ASP A 163 5.53 7.14 -25.01
N HIS A 164 4.21 7.00 -25.04
CA HIS A 164 3.42 6.33 -23.99
C HIS A 164 3.74 4.84 -23.86
N LYS A 165 4.39 4.22 -24.87
CA LYS A 165 4.76 2.80 -24.83
C LYS A 165 5.89 2.54 -23.84
N LEU A 166 6.70 3.56 -23.54
CA LEU A 166 7.82 3.47 -22.61
C LEU A 166 7.38 3.07 -21.20
N PHE A 167 6.22 3.51 -20.72
CA PHE A 167 5.74 3.19 -19.37
C PHE A 167 5.66 1.68 -19.12
N LEU A 168 5.23 0.91 -20.12
CA LEU A 168 5.13 -0.54 -19.98
C LEU A 168 6.50 -1.23 -19.92
N LEU A 169 7.46 -0.73 -20.71
CA LEU A 169 8.84 -1.19 -20.67
C LEU A 169 9.50 -0.85 -19.33
N LEU A 170 9.27 0.38 -18.84
CA LEU A 170 9.77 0.82 -17.55
C LEU A 170 9.21 -0.06 -16.43
N ASN A 171 7.91 -0.37 -16.43
CA ASN A 171 7.29 -1.27 -15.46
C ASN A 171 7.89 -2.70 -15.46
N ALA A 172 8.45 -3.14 -16.58
CA ALA A 172 9.11 -4.43 -16.68
C ALA A 172 10.58 -4.39 -16.18
N VAL A 173 11.30 -3.31 -16.51
CA VAL A 173 12.77 -3.25 -16.34
C VAL A 173 13.18 -2.53 -15.05
N VAL A 174 12.50 -1.45 -14.67
CA VAL A 174 12.89 -0.64 -13.51
C VAL A 174 12.77 -1.43 -12.20
N PRO A 175 11.68 -2.16 -11.92
CA PRO A 175 11.60 -3.01 -10.73
C PRO A 175 12.68 -4.10 -10.68
N LEU A 176 13.09 -4.63 -11.84
CA LEU A 176 14.16 -5.62 -11.92
C LEU A 176 15.52 -5.01 -11.54
N ILE A 177 15.85 -3.85 -12.09
CA ILE A 177 17.11 -3.13 -11.79
C ILE A 177 17.16 -2.73 -10.32
N THR A 178 16.07 -2.17 -9.78
CA THR A 178 16.01 -1.70 -8.39
C THR A 178 16.04 -2.86 -7.42
N SER A 179 15.41 -3.99 -7.76
CA SER A 179 15.53 -5.23 -7.00
C SER A 179 16.95 -5.76 -7.01
N ALA A 180 17.64 -5.79 -8.15
CA ALA A 180 19.04 -6.19 -8.22
C ALA A 180 19.94 -5.31 -7.33
N ALA A 181 19.73 -3.99 -7.36
CA ALA A 181 20.45 -3.06 -6.48
C ALA A 181 20.12 -3.30 -4.98
N ALA A 182 18.86 -3.49 -4.65
CA ALA A 182 18.41 -3.77 -3.28
C ALA A 182 18.94 -5.12 -2.77
N LEU A 183 18.99 -6.15 -3.63
CA LEU A 183 19.57 -7.47 -3.34
C LEU A 183 21.04 -7.37 -2.94
N LEU A 184 21.83 -6.57 -3.67
CA LEU A 184 23.24 -6.34 -3.33
C LEU A 184 23.41 -5.72 -1.94
N LEU A 185 22.50 -4.82 -1.56
CA LEU A 185 22.49 -4.24 -0.21
C LEU A 185 22.06 -5.28 0.83
N MET A 186 20.95 -5.98 0.60
CA MET A 186 20.39 -6.95 1.55
C MET A 186 21.33 -8.14 1.83
N ILE A 187 22.05 -8.64 0.82
CA ILE A 187 23.00 -9.75 0.99
C ILE A 187 24.21 -9.31 1.82
N ARG A 188 24.76 -8.10 1.57
CA ARG A 188 25.91 -7.59 2.32
C ARG A 188 25.59 -7.29 3.79
N TYR A 189 24.33 -7.00 4.08
CA TYR A 189 23.89 -6.51 5.39
C TYR A 189 22.95 -7.49 6.12
N SER A 190 22.92 -8.77 5.72
CA SER A 190 22.08 -9.82 6.32
C SER A 190 22.34 -9.99 7.83
N PRO A 191 21.30 -10.26 8.65
CA PRO A 191 21.44 -10.35 10.09
C PRO A 191 21.94 -11.74 10.51
N PRO A 192 22.70 -11.86 11.61
CA PRO A 192 22.80 -13.13 12.33
C PRO A 192 21.44 -13.49 12.93
N ASP A 193 21.16 -14.79 13.12
CA ASP A 193 19.92 -15.31 13.72
C ASP A 193 19.74 -14.96 15.22
N ALA A 194 20.55 -14.05 15.77
CA ALA A 194 20.49 -13.65 17.17
C ALA A 194 19.52 -12.47 17.36
N PRO A 195 18.65 -12.49 18.39
CA PRO A 195 17.81 -11.35 18.73
C PRO A 195 18.69 -10.16 19.12
N LEU A 196 18.45 -9.02 18.48
CA LEU A 196 19.09 -7.75 18.82
C LEU A 196 18.71 -7.39 20.26
N LEU A 197 19.69 -7.29 21.16
CA LEU A 197 19.50 -6.91 22.56
C LEU A 197 18.79 -5.54 22.70
N ASP A 198 17.79 -5.48 23.57
CA ASP A 198 16.84 -4.37 23.84
C ASP A 198 17.45 -3.04 24.35
N GLY A 199 18.77 -2.83 24.23
CA GLY A 199 19.47 -1.68 24.83
C GLY A 199 19.60 -0.42 23.97
N THR A 200 19.28 -0.47 22.67
CA THR A 200 19.67 0.58 21.68
C THR A 200 18.54 1.51 21.20
N HIS A 201 17.33 1.41 21.77
CA HIS A 201 16.13 2.05 21.20
C HIS A 201 16.04 3.59 21.28
N ARG A 202 16.84 4.25 22.14
CA ARG A 202 16.75 5.70 22.35
C ARG A 202 17.19 6.59 21.18
N HIS A 203 17.95 6.08 20.21
CA HIS A 203 18.47 6.85 19.07
C HIS A 203 17.68 6.66 17.76
N ASP A 204 16.67 5.79 17.74
CA ASP A 204 15.94 5.47 16.51
C ASP A 204 14.93 6.57 16.12
N SER A 205 14.33 7.25 17.10
CA SER A 205 13.32 8.29 16.87
C SER A 205 13.86 9.49 16.07
N ALA A 206 15.07 9.95 16.39
CA ALA A 206 15.72 11.05 15.67
C ALA A 206 16.03 10.68 14.21
N ASN A 207 16.49 9.44 13.96
CA ASN A 207 16.74 8.94 12.61
C ASN A 207 15.44 8.81 11.80
N PHE A 208 14.36 8.30 12.41
CA PHE A 208 13.05 8.26 11.76
C PHE A 208 12.48 9.65 11.47
N LEU A 209 12.68 10.62 12.37
CA LEU A 209 12.27 12.00 12.14
C LEU A 209 13.02 12.61 10.96
N LEU A 210 14.34 12.42 10.90
CA LEU A 210 15.18 12.90 9.80
C LEU A 210 14.80 12.24 8.47
N LEU A 211 14.60 10.92 8.45
CA LEU A 211 14.20 10.20 7.24
C LEU A 211 12.80 10.60 6.78
N THR A 212 11.87 10.82 7.71
CA THR A 212 10.54 11.35 7.41
C THR A 212 10.63 12.77 6.84
N ALA A 213 11.50 13.63 7.37
CA ALA A 213 11.72 14.98 6.84
C ALA A 213 12.30 14.95 5.41
N VAL A 214 13.24 14.03 5.13
CA VAL A 214 13.76 13.79 3.78
C VAL A 214 12.65 13.26 2.85
N ALA A 215 11.81 12.35 3.32
CA ALA A 215 10.68 11.83 2.56
C ALA A 215 9.67 12.96 2.22
N ILE A 216 9.27 13.78 3.19
CA ILE A 216 8.41 14.95 2.98
C ILE A 216 9.03 15.89 1.95
N SER A 217 10.32 16.18 2.08
CA SER A 217 11.06 17.02 1.13
C SER A 217 11.04 16.43 -0.28
N THR A 218 11.21 15.11 -0.40
CA THR A 218 11.14 14.38 -1.68
C THR A 218 9.75 14.44 -2.29
N GLY A 219 8.70 14.21 -1.50
CA GLY A 219 7.31 14.30 -1.95
C GLY A 219 6.95 15.71 -2.42
N MET A 220 7.34 16.75 -1.68
CA MET A 220 7.13 18.15 -2.07
C MET A 220 7.92 18.53 -3.32
N TYR A 221 9.18 18.08 -3.41
CA TYR A 221 10.03 18.27 -4.59
C TYR A 221 9.36 17.70 -5.85
N LEU A 222 8.89 16.46 -5.79
CA LEU A 222 8.21 15.80 -6.90
C LEU A 222 6.86 16.46 -7.22
N LEU A 223 6.05 16.78 -6.21
CA LEU A 223 4.75 17.42 -6.40
C LEU A 223 4.88 18.75 -7.18
N VAL A 224 5.86 19.58 -6.82
CA VAL A 224 6.04 20.90 -7.44
C VAL A 224 6.69 20.78 -8.81
N LEU A 225 7.80 20.04 -8.91
CA LEU A 225 8.67 20.08 -10.10
C LEU A 225 8.28 19.09 -11.20
N ASN A 226 7.47 18.06 -10.90
CA ASN A 226 7.03 17.11 -11.93
C ASN A 226 6.20 17.79 -13.03
N SER A 227 5.44 18.83 -12.68
CA SER A 227 4.68 19.64 -13.65
C SER A 227 5.56 20.44 -14.64
N VAL A 228 6.81 20.71 -14.27
CA VAL A 228 7.78 21.49 -15.06
C VAL A 228 8.58 20.59 -16.02
N SER A 229 8.42 19.26 -15.91
CA SER A 229 9.23 18.25 -16.63
C SER A 229 8.83 18.01 -18.09
N SER A 230 8.20 18.98 -18.76
CA SER A 230 7.71 18.84 -20.15
C SER A 230 8.84 18.76 -21.18
N ASP A 231 10.01 19.31 -20.87
CA ASP A 231 11.22 19.24 -21.71
C ASP A 231 12.19 18.15 -21.21
N VAL A 232 12.91 17.53 -22.13
CA VAL A 232 13.85 16.44 -21.84
C VAL A 232 14.97 16.89 -20.89
N ALA A 233 15.53 18.09 -21.07
CA ALA A 233 16.59 18.59 -20.20
C ALA A 233 16.06 18.90 -18.80
N ALA A 234 14.89 19.51 -18.71
CA ALA A 234 14.20 19.76 -17.44
C ALA A 234 13.89 18.44 -16.71
N ALA A 235 13.32 17.45 -17.41
CA ALA A 235 13.03 16.13 -16.86
C ALA A 235 14.28 15.43 -16.32
N ARG A 236 15.41 15.50 -17.04
CA ARG A 236 16.70 14.95 -16.56
C ARG A 236 17.22 15.63 -15.30
N LEU A 237 17.12 16.96 -15.23
CA LEU A 237 17.53 17.71 -14.03
C LEU A 237 16.66 17.36 -12.83
N VAL A 238 15.33 17.32 -13.01
CA VAL A 238 14.40 16.97 -11.93
C VAL A 238 14.57 15.51 -11.51
N LEU A 239 14.74 14.58 -12.45
CA LEU A 239 15.04 13.18 -12.17
C LEU A 239 16.34 13.02 -11.39
N THR A 240 17.38 13.76 -11.75
CA THR A 240 18.68 13.71 -11.04
C THR A 240 18.49 14.15 -9.59
N GLY A 241 17.78 15.25 -9.34
CA GLY A 241 17.47 15.69 -7.98
C GLY A 241 16.64 14.68 -7.20
N ALA A 242 15.64 14.07 -7.83
CA ALA A 242 14.82 13.02 -7.22
C ALA A 242 15.64 11.78 -6.82
N ILE A 243 16.55 11.31 -7.69
CA ILE A 243 17.46 10.19 -7.39
C ILE A 243 18.42 10.56 -6.25
N VAL A 244 18.97 11.78 -6.24
CA VAL A 244 19.84 12.26 -5.14
C VAL A 244 19.08 12.23 -3.81
N LEU A 245 17.84 12.73 -3.77
CA LEU A 245 17.01 12.70 -2.58
C LEU A 245 16.66 11.27 -2.13
N LEU A 246 16.46 10.35 -3.07
CA LEU A 246 16.18 8.93 -2.79
C LEU A 246 17.43 8.19 -2.24
N VAL A 247 18.63 8.59 -2.63
CA VAL A 247 19.90 7.98 -2.20
C VAL A 247 20.45 8.62 -0.93
N LEU A 248 20.11 9.89 -0.65
CA LEU A 248 20.54 10.64 0.54
C LEU A 248 20.35 9.88 1.88
N PRO A 249 19.23 9.17 2.11
CA PRO A 249 19.03 8.28 3.26
C PRO A 249 20.10 7.21 3.52
N LEU A 250 20.98 6.88 2.57
CA LEU A 250 22.10 5.96 2.82
C LEU A 250 23.24 6.60 3.63
N VAL A 251 23.34 7.93 3.60
CA VAL A 251 24.41 8.69 4.25
C VAL A 251 23.94 9.19 5.62
N THR A 252 22.67 9.59 5.75
CA THR A 252 22.10 10.16 6.98
C THR A 252 22.24 9.31 8.25
N PRO A 253 22.06 7.97 8.25
CA PRO A 253 22.12 7.16 9.46
C PRO A 253 23.54 7.04 10.02
N ARG A 254 24.56 7.34 9.21
CA ARG A 254 25.97 7.40 9.62
C ARG A 254 26.37 8.75 10.21
N MET A 255 25.57 9.80 10.00
CA MET A 255 25.92 11.19 10.34
C MET A 255 25.41 11.65 11.70
N VAL A 256 24.57 10.86 12.40
CA VAL A 256 24.03 11.24 13.72
C VAL A 256 24.67 10.43 14.86
N PRO A 257 26.00 10.43 15.06
CA PRO A 257 26.54 10.19 16.38
C PRO A 257 26.52 11.52 17.17
N GLY A 258 25.40 11.80 17.85
CA GLY A 258 25.44 12.60 19.09
C GLY A 258 25.00 14.07 19.10
N VAL A 259 24.08 14.56 18.26
CA VAL A 259 23.70 16.01 18.29
C VAL A 259 22.24 16.32 18.67
N VAL A 260 21.33 15.35 18.75
CA VAL A 260 19.91 15.65 19.02
C VAL A 260 19.42 14.90 20.26
N ASN A 261 19.73 15.46 21.44
CA ASN A 261 19.03 15.13 22.69
C ASN A 261 17.65 15.82 22.66
N ILE A 262 16.72 15.27 21.88
CA ILE A 262 15.30 15.51 22.14
C ILE A 262 14.86 14.35 23.01
N SER A 263 14.77 14.60 24.31
CA SER A 263 14.26 13.64 25.29
C SER A 263 12.76 13.45 25.08
N TYR A 264 12.37 12.60 24.13
CA TYR A 264 11.09 11.92 24.18
C TYR A 264 11.28 10.68 25.05
N GLN A 265 10.68 10.74 26.23
CA GLN A 265 10.69 9.68 27.22
C GLN A 265 9.67 8.62 26.77
N GLN A 266 10.02 7.84 25.76
CA GLN A 266 9.27 6.66 25.38
C GLN A 266 9.59 5.59 26.42
N GLU A 267 8.81 5.58 27.50
CA GLU A 267 8.74 4.41 28.39
C GLU A 267 8.18 3.25 27.57
N ASP A 268 8.85 2.11 27.65
CA ASP A 268 8.49 0.85 26.99
C ASP A 268 7.02 0.51 27.24
N SER A 269 6.18 0.91 26.30
CA SER A 269 4.76 0.57 26.31
C SER A 269 4.60 -0.78 25.63
N SER A 270 5.12 -1.82 26.30
CA SER A 270 4.50 -3.14 26.18
C SER A 270 3.04 -2.98 26.59
N PHE A 271 2.15 -3.34 25.68
CA PHE A 271 0.70 -3.20 25.78
C PHE A 271 0.15 -3.90 27.03
N ILE A 272 0.07 -3.21 28.18
CA ILE A 272 -0.55 -3.75 29.39
C ILE A 272 -1.41 -2.67 30.02
N LEU A 273 -2.64 -2.57 29.50
CA LEU A 273 -3.78 -2.07 30.27
C LEU A 273 -4.60 -3.28 30.74
N ILE A 274 -3.98 -4.11 31.58
CA ILE A 274 -4.68 -5.03 32.46
C ILE A 274 -3.89 -5.01 33.77
N ASP A 275 -4.52 -4.42 34.77
CA ASP A 275 -4.27 -4.53 36.20
C ASP A 275 -2.84 -4.94 36.64
N LYS A 276 -2.10 -3.98 37.21
CA LYS A 276 -0.80 -4.23 37.86
C LYS A 276 -0.88 -5.36 38.90
N ASP A 277 -2.05 -5.63 39.46
CA ASP A 277 -2.28 -6.70 40.43
C ASP A 277 -2.15 -8.12 39.85
N HIS A 278 -2.32 -8.34 38.53
CA HIS A 278 -2.23 -9.68 37.94
C HIS A 278 -0.79 -10.15 37.67
N ARG A 279 0.15 -9.22 37.45
CA ARG A 279 1.56 -9.56 37.27
C ARG A 279 2.21 -9.95 38.61
N ASP A 280 1.85 -9.23 39.67
CA ASP A 280 2.33 -9.50 41.02
C ASP A 280 1.83 -10.86 41.54
N LEU A 281 0.62 -11.29 41.14
CA LEU A 281 0.07 -12.62 41.47
C LEU A 281 0.80 -13.77 40.75
N LEU A 282 1.24 -13.57 39.51
CA LEU A 282 2.03 -14.55 38.75
C LEU A 282 3.47 -14.65 39.25
N GLU A 283 4.07 -13.52 39.63
CA GLU A 283 5.41 -13.49 40.25
C GLU A 283 5.40 -14.12 41.67
N MET A 284 4.31 -13.97 42.42
CA MET A 284 4.12 -14.67 43.70
C MET A 284 4.02 -16.20 43.56
N GLN A 285 3.49 -16.71 42.45
CA GLN A 285 3.41 -18.17 42.21
C GLN A 285 4.74 -18.78 41.76
N MET A 286 5.65 -18.00 41.17
CA MET A 286 6.96 -18.50 40.71
C MET A 286 8.04 -18.49 41.80
N GLN A 287 7.77 -17.93 42.98
CA GLN A 287 8.73 -17.83 44.11
C GLN A 287 8.47 -18.81 45.26
N SER A 288 7.87 -19.98 45.00
CA SER A 288 7.86 -21.07 45.99
C SER A 288 8.92 -22.12 45.65
N PRO A 289 10.09 -22.14 46.33
CA PRO A 289 11.02 -23.25 46.25
C PRO A 289 10.57 -24.32 47.24
N ASP A 290 10.06 -25.45 46.73
CA ASP A 290 10.35 -26.80 47.22
C ASP A 290 9.28 -27.82 46.76
N GLY A 291 9.75 -29.00 46.32
CA GLY A 291 8.94 -30.22 46.35
C GLY A 291 8.64 -30.90 45.02
N PHE A 292 9.65 -31.53 44.44
CA PHE A 292 9.47 -32.71 43.60
C PHE A 292 8.75 -33.80 44.43
N LEU A 293 7.55 -34.23 44.01
CA LEU A 293 7.01 -35.60 44.19
C LEU A 293 5.59 -35.74 43.57
N ASP A 294 5.53 -36.56 42.53
CA ASP A 294 4.47 -37.50 42.15
C ASP A 294 3.02 -37.27 42.66
N ARG A 295 2.09 -36.97 41.74
CA ARG A 295 0.70 -37.43 41.85
C ARG A 295 -0.01 -37.46 40.50
N ASP A 296 -0.50 -38.66 40.20
CA ASP A 296 -1.28 -39.11 39.06
C ASP A 296 -2.26 -38.09 38.46
N LEU A 297 -2.19 -37.97 37.14
CA LEU A 297 -3.18 -37.31 36.29
C LEU A 297 -4.47 -38.14 36.24
N ASN A 298 -5.41 -37.83 37.13
CA ASN A 298 -6.81 -38.14 36.88
C ASN A 298 -7.45 -37.01 36.05
N LYS A 299 -7.73 -37.34 34.79
CA LYS A 299 -8.69 -36.65 33.93
C LYS A 299 -10.07 -36.81 34.55
N GLU A 300 -10.60 -35.79 35.23
CA GLU A 300 -12.07 -35.59 35.35
C GLU A 300 -12.52 -34.25 36.00
N ASP A 301 -11.64 -33.36 36.46
CA ASP A 301 -12.08 -32.11 37.13
C ASP A 301 -11.96 -30.81 36.29
N PHE A 302 -11.80 -30.89 34.97
CA PHE A 302 -11.69 -29.71 34.10
C PHE A 302 -13.01 -29.26 33.45
N ASP A 303 -14.15 -29.51 34.10
CA ASP A 303 -15.46 -29.21 33.49
C ASP A 303 -16.40 -28.33 34.34
N ASN A 304 -15.93 -27.75 35.45
CA ASN A 304 -16.81 -26.92 36.32
C ASN A 304 -16.16 -25.60 36.79
N ASN A 305 -15.68 -24.77 35.85
CA ASN A 305 -15.54 -23.34 36.11
C ASN A 305 -16.09 -22.52 34.94
N GLN A 306 -17.41 -22.43 34.91
CA GLN A 306 -18.22 -21.68 33.94
C GLN A 306 -18.26 -20.16 34.26
N LEU A 307 -17.16 -19.59 34.76
CA LEU A 307 -17.04 -18.18 35.14
C LEU A 307 -15.74 -17.50 34.63
N PHE A 308 -15.05 -18.11 33.66
CA PHE A 308 -13.88 -17.52 32.97
C PHE A 308 -14.06 -17.53 31.44
N LYS A 309 -15.30 -17.33 30.97
CA LYS A 309 -15.63 -17.24 29.53
C LYS A 309 -15.75 -15.81 29.01
N ASP A 310 -15.64 -14.81 29.88
CA ASP A 310 -15.60 -13.42 29.46
C ASP A 310 -14.18 -13.02 29.05
N GLU A 311 -14.05 -12.72 27.76
CA GLU A 311 -13.00 -11.93 27.13
C GLU A 311 -11.56 -12.28 27.54
N ARG A 312 -10.95 -13.21 26.80
CA ARG A 312 -9.48 -13.23 26.66
C ARG A 312 -9.06 -11.86 26.15
N LEU A 313 -8.62 -11.02 27.07
CA LEU A 313 -7.90 -9.80 26.77
C LEU A 313 -6.72 -10.19 25.89
N VAL A 314 -6.81 -9.81 24.62
CA VAL A 314 -5.81 -10.10 23.60
C VAL A 314 -4.55 -9.34 23.97
N LEU A 315 -3.49 -10.05 24.33
CA LEU A 315 -2.17 -9.45 24.36
C LEU A 315 -1.80 -9.12 22.90
N LEU A 316 -1.72 -7.82 22.54
CA LEU A 316 -1.31 -7.45 21.19
C LEU A 316 0.10 -7.96 20.91
N GLY A 317 0.32 -8.46 19.70
CA GLY A 317 1.58 -9.06 19.27
C GLY A 317 1.67 -10.57 19.42
N GLU A 318 0.67 -11.26 20.01
CA GLU A 318 0.64 -12.73 20.02
C GLU A 318 0.45 -13.31 18.60
N GLU A 319 1.15 -14.40 18.32
CA GLU A 319 1.08 -15.09 17.03
C GLU A 319 -0.29 -15.72 16.82
N HIS A 320 -1.03 -15.20 15.83
CA HIS A 320 -2.28 -15.80 15.42
C HIS A 320 -2.03 -16.70 14.20
N SER A 321 -2.34 -17.98 14.36
CA SER A 321 -2.44 -18.89 13.21
C SER A 321 -3.50 -18.39 12.23
N THR A 322 -3.30 -18.57 10.93
CA THR A 322 -4.24 -18.14 9.88
C THR A 322 -5.67 -18.67 10.09
N LYS A 323 -5.82 -19.86 10.69
CA LYS A 323 -7.14 -20.41 11.04
C LYS A 323 -7.83 -19.61 12.15
N LEU A 324 -7.07 -19.15 13.13
CA LEU A 324 -7.56 -18.31 14.23
C LEU A 324 -7.91 -16.91 13.71
N LEU A 325 -7.11 -16.36 12.79
CA LEU A 325 -7.36 -15.07 12.15
C LEU A 325 -8.78 -15.00 11.55
N VAL A 326 -9.11 -15.93 10.66
CA VAL A 326 -10.37 -15.92 9.87
C VAL A 326 -11.58 -16.31 10.73
N ALA A 327 -11.36 -16.94 11.88
CA ALA A 327 -12.43 -17.28 12.82
C ALA A 327 -12.89 -16.08 13.68
N ARG A 328 -12.12 -14.99 13.74
CA ARG A 328 -12.41 -13.84 14.63
C ARG A 328 -13.27 -12.78 13.96
N LEU A 329 -14.26 -12.27 14.70
CA LEU A 329 -15.08 -11.14 14.26
C LEU A 329 -14.27 -9.85 14.08
N ASP A 330 -13.28 -9.61 14.95
CA ASP A 330 -12.41 -8.43 14.88
C ASP A 330 -11.69 -8.32 13.54
N PHE A 331 -11.26 -9.47 12.99
CA PHE A 331 -10.66 -9.53 11.66
C PHE A 331 -11.65 -9.13 10.57
N TRP A 332 -12.89 -9.64 10.62
CA TRP A 332 -13.91 -9.31 9.62
C TRP A 332 -14.38 -7.85 9.69
N LEU A 333 -14.49 -7.28 10.89
CA LEU A 333 -14.77 -5.85 11.06
C LEU A 333 -13.66 -5.00 10.44
N TYR A 334 -12.40 -5.34 10.73
CA TYR A 334 -11.24 -4.70 10.14
C TYR A 334 -11.17 -4.87 8.61
N TYR A 335 -11.48 -6.07 8.13
CA TYR A 335 -11.53 -6.42 6.71
C TYR A 335 -12.54 -5.56 5.94
N VAL A 336 -13.75 -5.43 6.48
CA VAL A 336 -14.82 -4.58 5.90
C VAL A 336 -14.44 -3.10 5.98
N ALA A 337 -13.88 -2.64 7.10
CA ALA A 337 -13.43 -1.24 7.24
C ALA A 337 -12.36 -0.87 6.18
N TYR A 338 -11.40 -1.76 5.94
CA TYR A 338 -10.41 -1.56 4.87
C TYR A 338 -11.06 -1.62 3.48
N MET A 339 -11.99 -2.55 3.24
CA MET A 339 -12.70 -2.66 1.97
C MET A 339 -13.44 -1.35 1.63
N CYS A 340 -14.19 -0.80 2.59
CA CYS A 340 -14.95 0.44 2.42
C CYS A 340 -14.10 1.71 2.33
N GLY A 341 -12.82 1.66 2.70
CA GLY A 341 -11.91 2.81 2.64
C GLY A 341 -10.83 2.70 1.59
N GLY A 342 -9.93 1.75 1.77
CA GLY A 342 -8.78 1.54 0.90
C GLY A 342 -9.19 1.04 -0.48
N THR A 343 -10.12 0.08 -0.55
CA THR A 343 -10.47 -0.53 -1.84
C THR A 343 -11.34 0.38 -2.69
N ILE A 344 -12.33 1.06 -2.11
CA ILE A 344 -13.15 2.03 -2.86
C ILE A 344 -12.30 3.15 -3.45
N ALA A 345 -11.31 3.64 -2.72
CA ALA A 345 -10.38 4.66 -3.18
C ALA A 345 -9.46 4.15 -4.30
N LEU A 346 -9.09 2.87 -4.29
CA LEU A 346 -8.32 2.24 -5.35
C LEU A 346 -9.15 2.12 -6.63
N VAL A 347 -10.42 1.72 -6.52
CA VAL A 347 -11.36 1.70 -7.65
C VAL A 347 -11.58 3.10 -8.21
N TYR A 348 -11.73 4.10 -7.35
CA TYR A 348 -11.79 5.51 -7.77
C TYR A 348 -10.53 5.91 -8.57
N SER A 349 -9.33 5.60 -8.06
CA SER A 349 -8.07 5.90 -8.73
C SER A 349 -7.94 5.24 -10.11
N ASN A 350 -8.26 3.94 -10.20
CA ASN A 350 -8.24 3.19 -11.45
C ASN A 350 -9.19 3.77 -12.52
N ASN A 351 -10.27 4.43 -12.08
CA ASN A 351 -11.28 5.03 -12.96
C ASN A 351 -11.16 6.56 -13.06
N LEU A 352 -10.16 7.19 -12.44
CA LEU A 352 -10.06 8.65 -12.34
C LEU A 352 -10.02 9.33 -13.71
N GLY A 353 -9.36 8.72 -14.70
CA GLY A 353 -9.38 9.19 -16.09
C GLY A 353 -10.78 9.24 -16.67
N GLN A 354 -11.56 8.17 -16.52
CA GLN A 354 -12.95 8.09 -16.99
C GLN A 354 -13.85 9.09 -16.26
N ILE A 355 -13.67 9.23 -14.95
CA ILE A 355 -14.41 10.19 -14.12
C ILE A 355 -14.15 11.61 -14.63
N SER A 356 -12.89 11.99 -14.81
CA SER A 356 -12.48 13.31 -15.29
C SER A 356 -13.02 13.60 -16.69
N GLU A 357 -12.89 12.65 -17.62
CA GLU A 357 -13.40 12.77 -18.99
C GLU A 357 -14.92 12.94 -19.01
N SER A 358 -15.64 12.21 -18.15
CA SER A 358 -17.11 12.27 -18.07
C SER A 358 -17.66 13.61 -17.56
N LEU A 359 -16.82 14.37 -16.82
CA LEU A 359 -17.12 15.71 -16.32
C LEU A 359 -16.63 16.82 -17.26
N GLY A 360 -16.00 16.46 -18.39
CA GLY A 360 -15.48 17.40 -19.38
C GLY A 360 -14.06 17.89 -19.14
N TYR A 361 -13.32 17.32 -18.16
CA TYR A 361 -11.96 17.71 -17.79
C TYR A 361 -10.90 16.78 -18.38
N GLN A 362 -10.92 16.59 -19.70
CA GLN A 362 -10.02 15.64 -20.39
C GLN A 362 -8.55 16.08 -20.34
N SER A 363 -8.29 17.39 -20.35
CA SER A 363 -6.95 18.00 -20.24
C SER A 363 -6.28 17.77 -18.89
N ASP A 364 -7.06 17.53 -17.84
CA ASP A 364 -6.59 17.60 -16.45
C ASP A 364 -6.38 16.22 -15.80
N VAL A 365 -6.63 15.13 -16.54
CA VAL A 365 -6.46 13.74 -16.06
C VAL A 365 -5.07 13.53 -15.45
N ARG A 366 -4.02 14.00 -16.12
CA ARG A 366 -2.64 13.87 -15.63
C ARG A 366 -2.42 14.61 -14.31
N SER A 367 -3.02 15.80 -14.17
CA SER A 367 -2.94 16.60 -12.96
C SER A 367 -3.66 15.92 -11.79
N LEU A 368 -4.86 15.39 -12.03
CA LEU A 368 -5.65 14.66 -11.02
C LEU A 368 -4.95 13.38 -10.55
N VAL A 369 -4.40 12.59 -11.47
CA VAL A 369 -3.63 11.37 -11.13
C VAL A 369 -2.38 11.73 -10.30
N SER A 370 -1.68 12.80 -10.66
CA SER A 370 -0.53 13.29 -9.89
C SER A 370 -0.93 13.77 -8.49
N LEU A 371 -2.08 14.47 -8.38
CA LEU A 371 -2.62 14.94 -7.10
C LEU A 371 -3.02 13.77 -6.19
N TYR A 372 -3.74 12.79 -6.72
CA TYR A 372 -4.07 11.56 -5.99
C TYR A 372 -2.81 10.88 -5.46
N SER A 373 -1.81 10.69 -6.32
CA SER A 373 -0.55 10.03 -5.98
C SER A 373 0.20 10.76 -4.87
N ALA A 374 0.33 12.08 -4.97
CA ALA A 374 0.99 12.90 -3.96
C ALA A 374 0.23 12.91 -2.62
N CYS A 375 -1.09 13.07 -2.64
CA CYS A 375 -1.90 12.98 -1.43
C CYS A 375 -1.81 11.58 -0.80
N SER A 376 -1.75 10.53 -1.62
CA SER A 376 -1.55 9.15 -1.16
C SER A 376 -0.15 8.91 -0.57
N PHE A 377 0.88 9.57 -1.08
CA PHE A 377 2.22 9.61 -0.48
C PHE A 377 2.17 10.25 0.91
N PHE A 378 1.61 11.46 1.02
CA PHE A 378 1.51 12.15 2.31
C PHE A 378 0.59 11.43 3.30
N GLY A 379 -0.49 10.81 2.84
CA GLY A 379 -1.36 9.98 3.66
C GLY A 379 -0.62 8.80 4.30
N ARG A 380 0.24 8.11 3.54
CA ARG A 380 1.09 7.03 4.06
C ARG A 380 2.12 7.53 5.07
N LEU A 381 2.66 8.74 4.89
CA LEU A 381 3.52 9.34 5.91
C LEU A 381 2.73 9.75 7.16
N LEU A 382 1.52 10.29 7.01
CA LEU A 382 0.67 10.68 8.13
C LEU A 382 0.29 9.50 9.04
N SER A 383 0.37 8.25 8.57
CA SER A 383 0.15 7.09 9.44
C SER A 383 1.22 6.89 10.51
N THR A 384 2.34 7.65 10.49
CA THR A 384 3.32 7.70 11.59
C THR A 384 2.93 8.66 12.71
N VAL A 385 1.96 9.56 12.49
CA VAL A 385 1.54 10.56 13.49
C VAL A 385 1.16 9.92 14.84
N PRO A 386 0.44 8.79 14.90
CA PRO A 386 0.14 8.11 16.16
C PRO A 386 1.40 7.75 16.96
N ASP A 387 2.50 7.44 16.28
CA ASP A 387 3.76 7.01 16.87
C ASP A 387 4.64 8.21 17.34
N PHE A 388 4.32 9.45 16.91
CA PHE A 388 5.01 10.68 17.34
C PHE A 388 4.21 11.50 18.37
N LEU A 389 2.94 11.16 18.60
CA LEU A 389 2.11 11.86 19.56
C LEU A 389 2.53 11.50 20.99
N PRO A 390 2.54 12.47 21.92
CA PRO A 390 2.87 12.20 23.31
C PRO A 390 1.83 11.28 23.96
N ASP A 391 2.28 10.55 24.99
CA ASP A 391 1.56 9.55 25.82
C ASP A 391 0.25 10.03 26.48
N LYS A 392 -0.33 11.16 26.09
CA LYS A 392 -1.61 11.67 26.60
C LYS A 392 -2.77 11.47 25.63
N MET A 393 -2.51 11.10 24.37
CA MET A 393 -3.53 10.71 23.38
C MET A 393 -3.44 9.22 23.03
N TYR A 394 -3.84 8.35 23.96
CA TYR A 394 -3.91 6.91 23.71
C TYR A 394 -5.20 6.55 22.97
N TYR A 395 -5.16 6.60 21.64
CA TYR A 395 -6.13 5.89 20.80
C TYR A 395 -5.49 4.64 20.23
N ALA A 396 -6.21 3.52 20.25
CA ALA A 396 -5.81 2.32 19.53
C ALA A 396 -5.55 2.68 18.05
N ARG A 397 -4.57 2.04 17.40
CA ARG A 397 -4.26 2.28 15.98
C ARG A 397 -5.48 2.06 15.07
N THR A 398 -6.42 1.22 15.48
CA THR A 398 -7.74 1.04 14.86
C THR A 398 -8.64 2.28 14.94
N GLY A 399 -8.54 3.09 16.00
CA GLY A 399 -9.21 4.40 16.09
C GLY A 399 -8.66 5.41 15.10
N TRP A 400 -7.33 5.42 14.91
CA TRP A 400 -6.70 6.22 13.86
C TRP A 400 -7.09 5.77 12.45
N LEU A 401 -7.23 4.45 12.23
CA LEU A 401 -7.78 3.91 10.99
C LEU A 401 -9.21 4.43 10.75
N ALA A 402 -10.08 4.41 11.77
CA ALA A 402 -11.45 4.92 11.65
C ALA A 402 -11.48 6.41 11.30
N LEU A 403 -10.64 7.23 11.95
CA LEU A 403 -10.52 8.66 11.64
C LEU A 403 -10.02 8.87 10.19
N ALA A 404 -9.09 8.04 9.74
CA ALA A 404 -8.55 8.10 8.39
C ALA A 404 -9.56 7.71 7.30
N LEU A 405 -10.68 7.05 7.63
CA LEU A 405 -11.75 6.73 6.67
C LEU A 405 -12.66 7.94 6.39
N VAL A 406 -12.77 8.89 7.32
CA VAL A 406 -13.68 10.05 7.22
C VAL A 406 -13.45 10.89 5.95
N PRO A 407 -12.22 11.23 5.53
CA PRO A 407 -12.01 12.08 4.36
C PRO A 407 -12.56 11.49 3.06
N THR A 408 -12.53 10.16 2.90
CA THR A 408 -13.11 9.49 1.72
C THR A 408 -14.63 9.69 1.65
N GLN A 409 -15.31 9.63 2.80
CA GLN A 409 -16.76 9.86 2.85
C GLN A 409 -17.12 11.31 2.53
N VAL A 410 -16.35 12.26 3.08
CA VAL A 410 -16.50 13.69 2.76
C VAL A 410 -16.26 13.93 1.26
N ALA A 411 -15.29 13.24 0.67
CA ALA A 411 -14.99 13.36 -0.75
C ALA A 411 -16.14 12.89 -1.65
N PHE A 412 -16.75 11.74 -1.36
CA PHE A 412 -17.90 11.26 -2.14
C PHE A 412 -19.13 12.17 -1.98
N LEU A 413 -19.41 12.67 -0.77
CA LEU A 413 -20.47 13.67 -0.56
C LEU A 413 -20.20 14.97 -1.34
N LEU A 414 -18.93 15.38 -1.43
CA LEU A 414 -18.53 16.54 -2.23
C LEU A 414 -18.76 16.30 -3.74
N LEU A 415 -18.42 15.11 -4.25
CA LEU A 415 -18.62 14.75 -5.66
C LEU A 415 -20.10 14.67 -6.04
N VAL A 416 -20.96 14.22 -5.13
CA VAL A 416 -22.41 14.17 -5.36
C VAL A 416 -23.03 15.58 -5.30
N SER A 417 -22.50 16.46 -4.45
CA SER A 417 -23.07 17.80 -4.25
C SER A 417 -22.59 18.85 -5.26
N SER A 418 -21.44 18.65 -5.93
CA SER A 418 -20.87 19.62 -6.86
C SER A 418 -20.11 18.98 -8.02
N GLU A 419 -20.45 19.39 -9.25
CA GLU A 419 -19.74 19.01 -10.49
C GLU A 419 -18.56 19.95 -10.82
N SER A 420 -18.19 20.85 -9.90
CA SER A 420 -17.12 21.82 -10.14
C SER A 420 -15.74 21.16 -10.17
N TYR A 421 -14.83 21.71 -10.98
CA TYR A 421 -13.44 21.25 -11.01
C TYR A 421 -12.80 21.29 -9.61
N ALA A 422 -13.10 22.34 -8.82
CA ALA A 422 -12.62 22.48 -7.45
C ALA A 422 -13.12 21.36 -6.52
N ALA A 423 -14.38 20.91 -6.70
CA ALA A 423 -14.91 19.77 -5.98
C ALA A 423 -14.19 18.47 -6.36
N LEU A 424 -13.98 18.24 -7.66
CA LEU A 424 -13.26 17.06 -8.15
C LEU A 424 -11.81 17.02 -7.64
N THR A 425 -11.08 18.12 -7.70
CA THR A 425 -9.70 18.19 -7.20
C THR A 425 -9.62 17.98 -5.69
N THR A 426 -10.54 18.59 -4.94
CA THR A 426 -10.58 18.44 -3.48
C THR A 426 -10.95 17.02 -3.07
N ALA A 427 -11.95 16.42 -3.73
CA ALA A 427 -12.31 15.03 -3.51
C ALA A 427 -11.14 14.09 -3.83
N THR A 428 -10.47 14.29 -4.96
CA THR A 428 -9.28 13.50 -5.35
C THR A 428 -8.19 13.58 -4.29
N ALA A 429 -7.91 14.76 -3.75
CA ALA A 429 -6.92 14.96 -2.69
C ALA A 429 -7.31 14.25 -1.39
N LEU A 430 -8.58 14.35 -0.96
CA LEU A 430 -9.09 13.70 0.25
C LEU A 430 -9.07 12.17 0.14
N VAL A 431 -9.50 11.62 -1.00
CA VAL A 431 -9.47 10.17 -1.28
C VAL A 431 -8.02 9.67 -1.32
N GLY A 432 -7.11 10.43 -1.94
CA GLY A 432 -5.68 10.14 -1.93
C GLY A 432 -5.11 10.08 -0.52
N LEU A 433 -5.35 11.11 0.29
CA LEU A 433 -4.83 11.21 1.66
C LEU A 433 -5.37 10.10 2.57
N SER A 434 -6.68 9.85 2.52
CA SER A 434 -7.34 8.78 3.29
C SER A 434 -6.81 7.39 2.90
N SER A 435 -6.80 7.08 1.60
CA SER A 435 -6.35 5.78 1.12
C SER A 435 -4.88 5.51 1.41
N GLY A 436 -4.02 6.53 1.26
CA GLY A 436 -2.62 6.44 1.64
C GLY A 436 -2.45 6.05 3.10
N PHE A 437 -3.14 6.74 4.00
CA PHE A 437 -3.12 6.40 5.42
C PHE A 437 -3.57 4.96 5.67
N VAL A 438 -4.72 4.57 5.11
CA VAL A 438 -5.30 3.22 5.27
C VAL A 438 -4.34 2.14 4.79
N PHE A 439 -3.71 2.31 3.62
CA PHE A 439 -2.79 1.31 3.07
C PHE A 439 -1.57 1.08 3.96
N SER A 440 -0.98 2.14 4.50
CA SER A 440 0.19 2.03 5.39
C SER A 440 -0.19 1.54 6.80
N ALA A 441 -1.22 2.14 7.40
CA ALA A 441 -1.69 1.77 8.72
C ALA A 441 -2.12 0.30 8.77
N ALA A 442 -2.70 -0.23 7.69
CA ALA A 442 -3.16 -1.60 7.64
C ALA A 442 -2.06 -2.64 7.82
N VAL A 443 -0.88 -2.43 7.24
CA VAL A 443 0.25 -3.35 7.41
C VAL A 443 0.65 -3.41 8.88
N SER A 444 0.73 -2.23 9.52
CA SER A 444 1.12 -2.09 10.93
C SER A 444 0.07 -2.70 11.86
N ILE A 445 -1.21 -2.40 11.66
CA ILE A 445 -2.33 -2.96 12.42
C ILE A 445 -2.37 -4.48 12.30
N THR A 446 -2.14 -5.02 11.10
CA THR A 446 -2.13 -6.47 10.90
C THR A 446 -1.01 -7.14 11.71
N ALA A 447 0.20 -6.55 11.71
CA ALA A 447 1.33 -7.07 12.47
C ALA A 447 1.15 -6.93 14.00
N GLU A 448 0.43 -5.90 14.45
CA GLU A 448 0.13 -5.69 15.88
C GLU A 448 -1.00 -6.60 16.38
N LEU A 449 -2.08 -6.76 15.61
CA LEU A 449 -3.24 -7.55 16.02
C LEU A 449 -3.00 -9.06 15.90
N PHE A 450 -2.22 -9.50 14.90
CA PHE A 450 -2.16 -10.91 14.52
C PHE A 450 -0.76 -11.52 14.55
N GLY A 451 0.22 -10.79 15.09
CA GLY A 451 1.59 -11.27 15.29
C GLY A 451 2.54 -10.90 14.14
N PRO A 452 3.80 -10.57 14.45
CA PRO A 452 4.79 -10.11 13.47
C PRO A 452 5.38 -11.21 12.59
N ASN A 453 5.47 -12.48 13.04
CA ASN A 453 6.13 -13.53 12.26
C ASN A 453 5.25 -14.00 11.10
N SER A 454 3.94 -14.06 11.32
CA SER A 454 2.96 -14.41 10.28
C SER A 454 2.38 -13.19 9.54
N ALA A 455 2.89 -11.98 9.80
CA ALA A 455 2.35 -10.72 9.27
C ALA A 455 2.31 -10.70 7.74
N GLY A 456 3.31 -11.30 7.06
CA GLY A 456 3.32 -11.44 5.62
C GLY A 456 2.10 -12.21 5.10
N VAL A 457 1.76 -13.35 5.70
CA VAL A 457 0.59 -14.14 5.29
C VAL A 457 -0.71 -13.44 5.69
N ASN A 458 -0.81 -12.99 6.93
CA ASN A 458 -2.02 -12.39 7.49
C ASN A 458 -2.42 -11.11 6.74
N HIS A 459 -1.45 -10.26 6.39
CA HIS A 459 -1.71 -9.04 5.63
C HIS A 459 -2.16 -9.37 4.20
N ASN A 460 -1.55 -10.38 3.59
CA ASN A 460 -1.95 -10.82 2.27
C ASN A 460 -3.37 -11.42 2.23
N ILE A 461 -3.82 -12.07 3.31
CA ILE A 461 -5.21 -12.50 3.45
C ILE A 461 -6.12 -11.28 3.57
N LEU A 462 -5.75 -10.27 4.36
CA LEU A 462 -6.53 -9.03 4.47
C LEU A 462 -6.72 -8.34 3.11
N ILE A 463 -5.65 -8.13 2.34
CA ILE A 463 -5.72 -7.40 1.06
C ILE A 463 -6.46 -8.16 -0.05
N THR A 464 -6.93 -9.39 0.20
CA THR A 464 -7.90 -10.05 -0.69
C THR A 464 -9.22 -9.25 -0.78
N ASN A 465 -9.45 -8.31 0.15
CA ASN A 465 -10.51 -7.32 0.02
C ASN A 465 -10.36 -6.43 -1.22
N ILE A 466 -9.13 -6.18 -1.71
CA ILE A 466 -8.89 -5.33 -2.89
C ILE A 466 -9.53 -5.93 -4.14
N PRO A 467 -9.24 -7.19 -4.53
CA PRO A 467 -9.89 -7.79 -5.69
C PRO A 467 -11.39 -8.01 -5.47
N LEU A 468 -11.82 -8.36 -4.26
CA LEU A 468 -13.25 -8.52 -3.96
C LEU A 468 -14.00 -7.18 -4.08
N GLY A 469 -13.48 -6.11 -3.50
CA GLY A 469 -14.07 -4.78 -3.62
C GLY A 469 -13.98 -4.24 -5.04
N SER A 470 -12.88 -4.50 -5.76
CA SER A 470 -12.77 -4.12 -7.18
C SER A 470 -13.86 -4.78 -8.02
N LEU A 471 -14.19 -6.06 -7.77
CA LEU A 471 -15.31 -6.73 -8.43
C LEU A 471 -16.66 -6.15 -8.00
N VAL A 472 -16.90 -6.01 -6.70
CA VAL A 472 -18.19 -5.54 -6.15
C VAL A 472 -18.47 -4.11 -6.57
N TYR A 473 -17.55 -3.18 -6.33
CA TYR A 473 -17.72 -1.76 -6.67
C TYR A 473 -17.80 -1.54 -8.17
N SER A 474 -17.02 -2.27 -8.99
CA SER A 474 -17.14 -2.16 -10.44
C SER A 474 -18.47 -2.71 -10.96
N LEU A 475 -18.99 -3.79 -10.37
CA LEU A 475 -20.31 -4.33 -10.72
C LEU A 475 -21.42 -3.37 -10.29
N LEU A 476 -21.36 -2.83 -9.08
CA LEU A 476 -22.33 -1.84 -8.59
C LEU A 476 -22.33 -0.59 -9.48
N ALA A 477 -21.15 -0.06 -9.80
CA ALA A 477 -21.03 1.07 -10.72
C ALA A 477 -21.65 0.77 -12.10
N ALA A 478 -21.40 -0.42 -12.66
CA ALA A 478 -21.98 -0.83 -13.94
C ALA A 478 -23.52 -0.96 -13.88
N LEU A 479 -24.05 -1.63 -12.86
CA LEU A 479 -25.50 -1.82 -12.68
C LEU A 479 -26.23 -0.49 -12.50
N ILE A 480 -25.63 0.44 -11.75
CA ILE A 480 -26.22 1.75 -11.50
C ILE A 480 -26.15 2.62 -12.76
N TYR A 481 -25.04 2.57 -13.48
CA TYR A 481 -24.91 3.23 -14.77
C TYR A 481 -26.00 2.73 -15.75
N GLU A 482 -26.18 1.41 -15.88
CA GLU A 482 -27.22 0.81 -16.72
C GLU A 482 -28.65 1.17 -16.27
N ALA A 483 -28.93 1.12 -14.97
CA ALA A 483 -30.25 1.45 -14.42
C ALA A 483 -30.66 2.89 -14.70
N ASN A 484 -29.70 3.82 -14.77
CA ASN A 484 -29.98 5.23 -15.02
C ASN A 484 -29.93 5.62 -16.51
N ILE A 485 -29.37 4.77 -17.40
CA ILE A 485 -29.47 4.96 -18.86
C ILE A 485 -30.93 4.79 -19.34
N GLY A 486 -31.74 4.01 -18.62
CA GLY A 486 -33.14 3.75 -18.91
C GLY A 486 -34.07 4.94 -18.65
N ASN A 487 -34.01 5.97 -19.50
CA ASN A 487 -35.11 6.90 -19.85
C ASN A 487 -34.74 7.98 -20.90
N SER A 488 -33.63 7.83 -21.67
CA SER A 488 -33.27 8.80 -22.72
C SER A 488 -33.44 8.23 -24.13
N ASP A 489 -34.67 8.34 -24.67
CA ASP A 489 -35.02 8.11 -26.09
C ASP A 489 -34.45 9.19 -27.04
N LYS A 490 -33.17 9.52 -26.94
CA LYS A 490 -32.49 10.38 -27.92
C LYS A 490 -31.17 9.77 -28.36
N VAL A 491 -31.29 8.81 -29.27
CA VAL A 491 -30.20 8.37 -30.14
C VAL A 491 -29.98 9.46 -31.19
N VAL A 492 -28.91 10.25 -31.06
CA VAL A 492 -28.37 11.04 -32.18
C VAL A 492 -27.12 10.33 -32.67
N SER A 493 -27.21 9.73 -33.85
CA SER A 493 -26.04 9.18 -34.54
C SER A 493 -25.34 10.29 -35.32
N GLN A 494 -24.08 10.56 -35.00
CA GLN A 494 -23.15 11.17 -35.95
C GLN A 494 -21.87 10.33 -35.96
N ASP A 495 -21.56 9.79 -37.14
CA ASP A 495 -20.34 9.08 -37.52
C ASP A 495 -19.74 8.08 -36.52
N GLY A 496 -20.32 6.87 -36.47
CA GLY A 496 -19.61 5.63 -36.12
C GLY A 496 -19.06 5.47 -34.70
N SER A 497 -18.95 6.53 -33.92
CA SER A 497 -18.63 6.53 -32.49
C SER A 497 -19.88 6.92 -31.72
N LYS A 498 -20.43 5.98 -30.95
CA LYS A 498 -21.49 6.29 -29.97
C LYS A 498 -20.90 7.16 -28.87
N ILE A 499 -20.99 8.47 -29.02
CA ILE A 499 -20.80 9.42 -27.92
C ILE A 499 -22.20 9.75 -27.41
N TYR A 500 -22.52 9.24 -26.23
CA TYR A 500 -23.75 9.60 -25.53
C TYR A 500 -23.59 11.02 -25.00
N GLN A 501 -24.34 11.97 -25.53
CA GLN A 501 -24.44 13.29 -24.93
C GLN A 501 -25.87 13.77 -25.05
N SER A 502 -26.58 13.88 -23.92
CA SER A 502 -27.64 14.86 -23.65
C SER A 502 -28.49 14.44 -22.45
N ALA A 503 -28.43 15.24 -21.38
CA ALA A 503 -29.33 15.31 -20.21
C ALA A 503 -29.47 14.08 -19.28
N GLY A 504 -29.58 12.84 -19.76
CA GLY A 504 -29.75 11.63 -18.93
C GLY A 504 -28.51 11.20 -18.15
N GLU A 505 -27.32 11.52 -18.67
CA GLU A 505 -26.03 11.24 -18.02
C GLU A 505 -25.87 11.94 -16.66
N LYS A 506 -26.50 13.10 -16.45
CA LYS A 506 -26.33 13.89 -15.22
C LYS A 506 -26.94 13.22 -14.00
N HIS A 507 -28.09 12.56 -14.16
CA HIS A 507 -28.76 11.85 -13.07
C HIS A 507 -28.12 10.49 -12.81
N CYS A 508 -27.59 9.81 -13.85
CA CYS A 508 -26.77 8.59 -13.73
C CYS A 508 -25.49 8.80 -12.92
N LYS A 509 -24.84 9.97 -13.10
CA LYS A 509 -23.53 10.28 -12.54
C LYS A 509 -23.61 10.49 -11.03
N ASN A 510 -24.54 11.32 -10.55
CA ASN A 510 -24.71 11.55 -9.11
C ASN A 510 -25.18 10.29 -8.36
N THR A 511 -25.96 9.42 -8.99
CA THR A 511 -26.40 8.15 -8.37
C THR A 511 -25.30 7.09 -8.34
N SER A 512 -24.39 7.05 -9.32
CA SER A 512 -23.23 6.15 -9.31
C SER A 512 -22.23 6.53 -8.21
N PHE A 513 -22.01 7.82 -7.98
CA PHE A 513 -21.17 8.32 -6.88
C PHE A 513 -21.86 8.29 -5.50
N ALA A 514 -23.20 8.31 -5.44
CA ALA A 514 -23.95 8.21 -4.19
C ALA A 514 -24.13 6.76 -3.69
N ALA A 515 -23.82 5.77 -4.53
CA ALA A 515 -23.96 4.36 -4.23
C ALA A 515 -22.63 3.61 -4.04
N LEU A 516 -21.54 4.22 -4.48
CA LEU A 516 -20.18 3.97 -3.98
C LEU A 516 -20.06 4.68 -2.63
#